data_AF-A0A2E7WZP7-F1
#
_entry.id   AF-A0A2E7WZP7-F1
#
_cell.length_a   1.000
_cell.length_b   1.000
_cell.length_c   1.000
_cell.angle_alpha   90.00
_cell.angle_beta   90.00
_cell.angle_gamma   90.00
#
_symmetry.space_group_name_H-M   'P 1'
#
loop_
_entity.id
_entity.type
_entity.pdbx_description
1 polymer ?
#
loop_
_entity_poly.entity_id
_entity_poly.type
_entity_poly.pdbx_seq_one_letter_code
_entity_poly.pdbx_strand_id
1 'polypeptide(L)'
;MAERKKPKKPSKASKPKGGLSRWFDEKWVDVKTGKPCGRSKGEDRDYPACRPSKRVSAKTPKTAGEMSPAEKARFKREKTGSKKISYQHKRRKPKGKK
;
A
#
# COMPACT_ATOMS: atom_id res chain seq x y z
N MET A 1 0.90 53.25 -22.39
CA MET A 1 1.68 52.03 -22.07
C MET A 1 0.85 51.14 -21.15
N ALA A 2 -0.04 50.31 -21.68
CA ALA A 2 -0.86 49.39 -20.87
C ALA A 2 -0.17 48.02 -20.84
N GLU A 3 0.56 47.75 -19.77
CA GLU A 3 1.29 46.50 -19.58
C GLU A 3 0.29 45.35 -19.35
N ARG A 4 0.17 44.47 -20.36
CA ARG A 4 -0.73 43.31 -20.35
C ARG A 4 -0.27 42.33 -19.26
N LYS A 5 -0.98 42.31 -18.12
CA LYS A 5 -0.80 41.30 -17.07
C LYS A 5 -0.94 39.89 -17.65
N LYS A 6 0.15 39.13 -17.61
CA LYS A 6 0.25 37.72 -18.03
C LYS A 6 -0.64 36.84 -17.12
N PRO A 7 -1.47 35.92 -17.66
CA PRO A 7 -2.33 35.08 -16.84
C PRO A 7 -1.49 34.13 -15.97
N LYS A 8 -1.79 34.10 -14.67
CA LYS A 8 -1.15 33.21 -13.69
C LYS A 8 -1.53 31.76 -14.05
N LYS A 9 -0.52 30.94 -14.36
CA LYS A 9 -0.69 29.50 -14.63
C LYS A 9 -1.51 28.85 -13.50
N PRO A 10 -2.59 28.10 -13.78
CA PRO A 10 -3.31 27.40 -12.72
C PRO A 10 -2.35 26.41 -12.07
N SER A 11 -2.16 26.57 -10.76
CA SER A 11 -1.38 25.66 -9.91
C SER A 11 -1.87 24.23 -10.15
N LYS A 12 -0.97 23.36 -10.61
CA LYS A 12 -1.20 21.93 -10.91
C LYS A 12 -2.24 21.35 -9.95
N ALA A 13 -3.42 21.03 -10.47
CA ALA A 13 -4.48 20.41 -9.70
C ALA A 13 -3.92 19.19 -8.95
N SER A 14 -3.99 19.25 -7.62
CA SER A 14 -3.58 18.15 -6.76
C SER A 14 -4.44 16.95 -7.13
N LYS A 15 -3.84 15.89 -7.70
CA LYS A 15 -4.55 14.64 -8.00
C LYS A 15 -5.39 14.27 -6.76
N PRO A 16 -6.69 13.95 -6.89
CA PRO A 16 -7.46 13.49 -5.74
C PRO A 16 -6.73 12.29 -5.15
N LYS A 17 -6.33 12.39 -3.87
CA LYS A 17 -5.68 11.30 -3.14
C LYS A 17 -6.69 10.19 -2.91
N GLY A 18 -7.02 9.45 -3.97
CA GLY A 18 -7.89 8.28 -3.93
C GLY A 18 -7.18 7.08 -3.30
N GLY A 19 -7.91 5.96 -3.19
CA GLY A 19 -7.37 4.73 -2.61
C GLY A 19 -6.12 4.19 -3.32
N LEU A 20 -6.04 4.38 -4.65
CA LEU A 20 -4.90 3.99 -5.47
C LEU A 20 -3.64 4.83 -5.19
N SER A 21 -3.75 6.15 -5.08
CA SER A 21 -2.61 7.01 -4.72
C SER A 21 -2.02 6.62 -3.37
N ARG A 22 -2.89 6.31 -2.39
CA ARG A 22 -2.46 5.82 -1.08
C ARG A 22 -1.70 4.50 -1.19
N TRP A 23 -2.14 3.58 -2.04
CA TRP A 23 -1.45 2.32 -2.28
C TRP A 23 -0.03 2.55 -2.82
N PHE A 24 0.16 3.48 -3.77
CA PHE A 24 1.50 3.84 -4.24
C PHE A 24 2.36 4.52 -3.16
N ASP A 25 1.79 5.45 -2.38
CA ASP A 25 2.49 6.13 -1.27
C ASP A 25 2.93 5.15 -0.16
N GLU A 26 2.12 4.11 0.09
CA GLU A 26 2.38 3.05 1.07
C GLU A 26 3.54 2.13 0.67
N LYS A 27 4.03 2.22 -0.57
CA LYS A 27 5.12 1.41 -1.12
C LYS A 27 4.93 -0.07 -0.81
N TRP A 28 3.88 -0.67 -1.37
CA TRP A 28 3.58 -2.08 -1.11
C TRP A 28 4.68 -2.98 -1.67
N VAL A 29 5.14 -3.91 -0.83
CA VAL A 29 6.21 -4.86 -1.12
C VAL A 29 5.74 -6.27 -0.83
N ASP A 30 6.29 -7.23 -1.54
CA ASP A 30 6.11 -8.64 -1.26
C ASP A 30 6.97 -9.06 -0.07
N VAL A 31 6.35 -9.68 0.93
CA VAL A 31 7.01 -10.16 2.14
C VAL A 31 7.83 -11.44 1.87
N LYS A 32 7.57 -12.17 0.77
CA LYS A 32 8.37 -13.33 0.36
C LYS A 32 9.72 -12.88 -0.19
N THR A 33 9.71 -11.97 -1.15
CA THR A 33 10.88 -11.63 -1.98
C THR A 33 11.44 -10.22 -1.76
N GLY A 34 10.71 -9.33 -1.09
CA GLY A 34 11.08 -7.92 -0.94
C GLY A 34 10.88 -7.07 -2.21
N LYS A 35 10.38 -7.68 -3.30
CA LYS A 35 10.08 -7.00 -4.57
C LYS A 35 8.85 -6.10 -4.44
N PRO A 36 8.65 -5.10 -5.33
CA PRO A 36 7.41 -4.35 -5.38
C PRO A 36 6.21 -5.30 -5.51
N CYS A 37 5.17 -5.06 -4.71
CA CYS A 37 3.96 -5.86 -4.75
C CYS A 37 3.19 -5.59 -6.04
N GLY A 38 2.84 -6.66 -6.76
CA GLY A 38 2.04 -6.63 -7.96
C GLY A 38 2.34 -7.88 -8.78
N ARG A 39 1.36 -8.36 -9.53
CA ARG A 39 1.57 -9.35 -10.58
C ARG A 39 0.99 -8.83 -11.88
N SER A 40 1.74 -9.02 -12.95
CA SER A 40 1.25 -8.79 -14.30
C SER A 40 0.65 -10.07 -14.87
N LYS A 41 -0.31 -9.94 -15.77
CA LYS A 41 -0.91 -11.08 -16.48
C LYS A 41 0.18 -11.78 -17.30
N GLY A 42 0.32 -13.10 -17.12
CA GLY A 42 1.37 -13.89 -17.79
C GLY A 42 2.67 -14.04 -17.00
N GLU A 43 2.75 -13.53 -15.76
CA GLU A 43 3.91 -13.74 -14.91
C GLU A 43 3.77 -15.05 -14.11
N ASP A 44 4.71 -15.99 -14.22
CA ASP A 44 4.74 -17.30 -13.52
C ASP A 44 5.04 -17.24 -12.03
N ARG A 45 5.17 -16.04 -11.45
CA ARG A 45 5.47 -15.89 -10.01
C ARG A 45 4.33 -16.41 -9.15
N ASP A 46 4.60 -17.04 -8.01
CA ASP A 46 3.55 -17.34 -7.04
C ASP A 46 2.78 -16.09 -6.57
N TYR A 47 1.59 -16.28 -6.00
CA TYR A 47 0.81 -15.16 -5.48
C TYR A 47 1.62 -14.40 -4.41
N PRO A 48 1.93 -13.10 -4.61
CA PRO A 48 2.79 -12.37 -3.71
C PRO A 48 2.09 -12.10 -2.39
N ALA A 49 2.87 -12.13 -1.32
CA ALA A 49 2.45 -11.82 0.03
C ALA A 49 2.58 -10.31 0.26
N CYS A 50 1.69 -9.55 -0.35
CA CYS A 50 1.73 -8.09 -0.37
C CYS A 50 1.44 -7.41 0.98
N ARG A 51 2.35 -6.52 1.42
CA ARG A 51 2.14 -5.62 2.57
C ARG A 51 2.75 -4.23 2.32
N PRO A 52 2.21 -3.16 2.95
CA PRO A 52 2.79 -1.84 2.85
C PRO A 52 4.16 -1.79 3.54
N SER A 53 5.13 -1.12 2.92
CA SER A 53 6.41 -0.83 3.55
C SER A 53 6.32 0.43 4.40
N LYS A 54 5.60 1.45 3.92
CA LYS A 54 5.44 2.74 4.59
C LYS A 54 4.02 2.93 5.11
N ARG A 55 3.91 3.41 6.34
CA ARG A 55 2.64 3.85 6.91
C ARG A 55 2.31 5.26 6.45
N VAL A 56 1.23 5.40 5.70
CA VAL A 56 0.76 6.70 5.19
C VAL A 56 -0.52 7.15 5.89
N SER A 57 -1.33 6.20 6.39
CA SER A 57 -2.62 6.51 7.01
C SER A 57 -2.93 5.63 8.23
N ALA A 58 -3.96 6.01 8.99
CA ALA A 58 -4.49 5.17 10.07
C ALA A 58 -5.19 3.89 9.56
N LYS A 59 -5.57 3.86 8.28
CA LYS A 59 -6.18 2.70 7.62
C LYS A 59 -5.14 1.74 7.04
N THR A 60 -3.86 2.14 7.00
CA THR A 60 -2.77 1.28 6.57
C THR A 60 -2.64 0.12 7.56
N PRO A 61 -2.68 -1.14 7.10
CA PRO A 61 -2.54 -2.28 7.98
C PRO A 61 -1.08 -2.43 8.44
N LYS A 62 -0.79 -3.44 9.27
CA LYS A 62 0.57 -3.70 9.78
C LYS A 62 1.58 -3.79 8.63
N THR A 63 2.68 -3.04 8.71
CA THR A 63 3.69 -2.96 7.65
C THR A 63 4.58 -4.20 7.59
N ALA A 64 5.28 -4.41 6.48
CA ALA A 64 6.21 -5.52 6.32
C ALA A 64 7.36 -5.51 7.34
N GLY A 65 7.77 -4.33 7.81
CA GLY A 65 8.79 -4.17 8.86
C GLY A 65 8.28 -4.50 10.26
N GLU A 66 7.02 -4.19 10.56
CA GLU A 66 6.43 -4.41 11.89
C GLU A 66 6.01 -5.87 12.16
N MET A 67 5.98 -6.73 11.13
CA MET A 67 5.61 -8.13 11.29
C MET A 67 6.79 -8.98 11.80
N SER A 68 6.51 -9.83 12.78
CA SER A 68 7.48 -10.82 13.27
C SER A 68 7.79 -11.89 12.21
N PRO A 69 8.96 -12.55 12.26
CA PRO A 69 9.33 -13.59 11.29
C PRO A 69 8.31 -14.75 11.23
N ALA A 70 7.74 -15.15 12.37
CA ALA A 70 6.68 -16.15 12.44
C ALA A 70 5.40 -15.70 11.72
N GLU A 71 5.00 -14.42 11.91
CA GLU A 71 3.86 -13.82 11.21
C GLU A 71 4.09 -13.81 9.70
N LYS A 72 5.31 -13.40 9.28
CA LYS A 72 5.72 -13.44 7.87
C LYS A 72 5.61 -14.86 7.32
N ALA A 73 6.16 -15.86 8.00
CA ALA A 73 6.12 -17.25 7.55
C ALA A 73 4.69 -17.78 7.38
N ARG A 74 3.80 -17.52 8.34
CA ARG A 74 2.39 -17.91 8.25
C ARG A 74 1.68 -17.21 7.09
N PHE A 75 1.90 -15.91 6.93
CA PHE A 75 1.33 -15.14 5.82
C PHE A 75 1.81 -15.64 4.45
N LYS A 76 3.08 -16.06 4.34
CA LYS A 76 3.62 -16.68 3.11
C LYS A 76 2.94 -18.01 2.78
N ARG A 77 2.61 -18.82 3.80
CA ARG A 77 1.95 -20.14 3.65
C ARG A 77 0.46 -20.04 3.34
N GLU A 78 -0.27 -19.11 3.97
CA GLU A 78 -1.70 -18.91 3.70
C GLU A 78 -1.96 -18.14 2.39
N LYS A 79 -1.08 -17.21 2.02
CA LYS A 79 -1.23 -16.40 0.80
C LYS A 79 -0.65 -17.13 -0.41
N THR A 80 -1.39 -18.13 -0.88
CA THR A 80 -1.10 -18.92 -2.09
C THR A 80 -1.95 -18.52 -3.29
N GLY A 81 -3.00 -17.71 -3.09
CA GLY A 81 -3.88 -17.29 -4.17
C GLY A 81 -4.61 -15.97 -3.98
N SER A 82 -5.47 -15.68 -4.95
CA SER A 82 -6.29 -14.45 -5.02
C SER A 82 -7.26 -14.31 -3.87
N LYS A 83 -7.65 -15.44 -3.25
CA LYS A 83 -8.57 -15.47 -2.12
C LYS A 83 -8.04 -14.63 -0.95
N LYS A 84 -8.96 -13.94 -0.29
CA LYS A 84 -8.66 -13.20 0.93
C LYS A 84 -8.39 -14.21 2.04
N ILE A 85 -7.23 -14.10 2.69
CA ILE A 85 -6.94 -14.90 3.87
C ILE A 85 -7.77 -14.38 5.06
N SER A 86 -8.23 -15.31 5.91
CA SER A 86 -8.99 -14.96 7.13
C SER A 86 -8.11 -14.22 8.13
N TYR A 87 -6.87 -14.70 8.29
CA TYR A 87 -5.89 -14.11 9.18
C TYR A 87 -5.22 -12.87 8.55
N GLN A 88 -5.98 -11.79 8.49
CA GLN A 88 -5.48 -10.50 8.08
C GLN A 88 -4.96 -9.81 9.35
N HIS A 89 -3.64 -9.64 9.50
CA HIS A 89 -3.04 -8.80 10.55
C HIS A 89 -3.53 -7.36 10.39
N LYS A 90 -4.75 -7.12 10.84
CA LYS A 90 -5.36 -5.82 10.99
C LYS A 90 -4.62 -5.19 12.15
N ARG A 91 -4.19 -3.95 11.97
CA ARG A 91 -3.66 -3.18 13.08
C ARG A 91 -4.73 -3.17 14.17
N ARG A 92 -4.37 -3.52 15.41
CA ARG A 92 -5.28 -3.29 16.53
C ARG A 92 -5.68 -1.81 16.48
N LYS A 93 -6.96 -1.53 16.32
CA LYS A 93 -7.46 -0.16 16.39
C LYS A 93 -7.05 0.37 17.76
N PRO A 94 -6.43 1.55 17.89
CA PRO A 94 -6.29 2.16 19.20
C PRO A 94 -7.70 2.25 19.80
N LYS A 95 -7.89 1.65 20.98
CA LYS A 95 -9.12 1.74 21.75
C LYS A 95 -9.23 3.19 22.21
N GLY A 96 -10.02 4.00 21.49
CA GLY A 96 -10.22 5.41 21.82
C GLY A 96 -10.23 6.33 20.61
N LYS A 97 -11.39 6.46 19.98
CA LYS A 97 -11.98 7.77 19.66
C LYS A 97 -13.49 7.57 19.74
N LYS A 98 -14.07 8.18 20.77
CA LYS A 98 -15.50 8.41 20.96
C LYS A 98 -16.05 9.18 19.77
#